data_AF-A0A9R0TG98-F1
#
_entry.id   AF-A0A9R0TG98-F1
#
_cell.length_a   1.000
_cell.length_b   1.000
_cell.length_c   1.000
_cell.angle_alpha   90.00
_cell.angle_beta   90.00
_cell.angle_gamma   90.00
#
_symmetry.space_group_name_H-M   'P 1'
#
loop_
_entity.id
_entity.type
_entity.pdbx_description
1 polymer ?
#
loop_
_entity_poly.entity_id
_entity_poly.type
_entity_poly.pdbx_seq_one_letter_code
_entity_poly.pdbx_strand_id
1 'polypeptide(L)'
;MDLAPFKLDIDELLDDYAKENCTSFTDFKRVWMAKKFSYIFEGRPKTNSGVFMQSLFLHCIGHMTSQSSLLQRLPGLYCLYCLYECQPYKPHYKIYLSLEESKKLKDFVIEAKQNGLALVPALVKRMLDKGMFLFGFINLLGDNEAKEVDEMNASQNKRVKFACDKLFANTQIGSYMHTDLGVEFELDSIKKLSMDYAKAKESAFAEASQTVDVEDAKHILQNDKLLGDKVEEIVKEWDAQKEEFYQKTGVSPHDELAVVDNDESGEFHDENETDAFDELEQLLLE
;
A
#
# COMPACT_ATOMS: atom_id res chain seq x y z
N MET A 1 19.28 1.23 -10.04
CA MET A 1 19.17 2.70 -10.12
C MET A 1 20.39 3.29 -9.46
N ASP A 2 20.98 4.33 -10.03
CA ASP A 2 22.05 5.05 -9.35
C ASP A 2 21.43 6.00 -8.32
N LEU A 3 21.69 5.73 -7.05
CA LEU A 3 21.18 6.49 -5.90
C LEU A 3 22.22 7.50 -5.39
N ALA A 4 23.42 7.52 -5.97
CA ALA A 4 24.50 8.41 -5.56
C ALA A 4 24.13 9.91 -5.62
N PRO A 5 23.39 10.42 -6.63
CA PRO A 5 23.00 11.82 -6.67
C PRO A 5 22.14 12.24 -5.47
N PHE A 6 21.18 11.42 -5.07
CA PHE A 6 20.30 11.71 -3.93
C PHE A 6 21.05 11.70 -2.60
N LYS A 7 22.03 10.79 -2.46
CA LYS A 7 22.92 10.76 -1.29
C LYS A 7 23.78 12.02 -1.22
N LEU A 8 24.29 12.47 -2.37
CA LEU A 8 25.07 13.70 -2.48
C LEU A 8 24.23 14.94 -2.15
N ASP A 9 22.98 15.00 -2.61
CA ASP A 9 22.05 16.08 -2.25
C ASP A 9 21.81 16.14 -0.74
N ILE A 10 21.64 14.97 -0.09
CA ILE A 10 21.54 14.90 1.38
C ILE A 10 22.85 15.40 2.01
N ASP A 11 24.01 14.91 1.57
CA ASP A 11 25.31 15.34 2.12
C ASP A 11 25.50 16.86 2.02
N GLU A 12 25.16 17.46 0.88
CA GLU A 12 25.20 18.92 0.68
C GLU A 12 24.25 19.67 1.62
N LEU A 13 23.05 19.14 1.86
CA LEU A 13 22.09 19.72 2.81
C LEU A 13 22.66 19.70 4.24
N LEU A 14 23.23 18.56 4.66
CA LEU A 14 23.80 18.40 5.99
C LEU A 14 25.05 19.28 6.19
N ASP A 15 25.89 19.39 5.15
CA ASP A 15 27.08 20.24 5.16
C ASP A 15 26.73 21.73 5.24
N ASP A 16 25.71 22.18 4.52
CA ASP A 16 25.27 23.57 4.55
C ASP A 16 24.69 23.93 5.93
N TYR A 17 23.93 23.03 6.56
CA TYR A 17 23.51 23.19 7.94
C TYR A 17 24.70 23.27 8.91
N ALA A 18 25.72 22.43 8.72
CA ALA A 18 26.91 22.42 9.55
C ALA A 18 27.75 23.71 9.45
N LYS A 19 27.81 24.33 8.27
CA LYS A 19 28.53 25.60 8.04
C LYS A 19 27.92 26.78 8.77
N GLU A 20 26.61 26.77 9.01
CA GLU A 20 25.91 27.87 9.67
C GLU A 20 26.06 27.86 11.21
N ASN A 21 26.80 26.91 11.81
CA ASN A 21 26.90 26.67 13.26
C ASN A 21 25.52 26.53 13.94
N CYS A 22 24.54 26.06 13.17
CA CYS A 22 23.17 25.91 13.63
C CYS A 22 23.02 24.69 14.53
N THR A 23 22.22 24.83 15.59
CA THR A 23 21.94 23.75 16.55
C THR A 23 20.45 23.46 16.69
N SER A 24 19.59 24.33 16.14
CA SER A 24 18.14 24.22 16.25
C SER A 24 17.53 23.54 15.02
N PHE A 25 16.41 22.86 15.25
CA PHE A 25 15.60 22.34 14.14
C PHE A 25 15.00 23.45 13.28
N THR A 26 14.70 24.62 13.86
CA THR A 26 14.21 25.78 13.10
C THR A 26 15.22 26.26 12.07
N ASP A 27 16.50 26.26 12.43
CA ASP A 27 17.57 26.55 11.47
C ASP A 27 17.67 25.47 10.39
N PHE A 28 17.53 24.18 10.77
CA PHE A 28 17.53 23.09 9.80
C PHE A 28 16.36 23.23 8.81
N LYS A 29 15.16 23.57 9.31
CA LYS A 29 13.98 23.86 8.49
C LYS A 29 14.24 25.03 7.54
N ARG A 30 14.93 26.09 7.99
CA ARG A 30 15.32 27.22 7.12
C ARG A 30 16.21 26.75 5.96
N VAL A 31 17.24 25.95 6.23
CA VAL A 31 18.13 25.42 5.19
C VAL A 31 17.38 24.48 4.24
N TRP A 32 16.52 23.61 4.78
CA TRP A 32 15.65 22.72 4.01
C TRP A 32 14.78 23.48 3.01
N MET A 33 14.09 24.53 3.49
CA MET A 33 13.21 25.37 2.67
C MET A 33 14.00 26.20 1.66
N ALA A 34 15.15 26.75 2.05
CA ALA A 34 16.01 27.53 1.15
C ALA A 34 16.50 26.69 -0.05
N LYS A 35 16.81 25.41 0.17
CA LYS A 35 17.17 24.46 -0.89
C LYS A 35 15.96 23.84 -1.61
N LYS A 36 14.75 24.08 -1.12
CA LYS A 36 13.52 23.42 -1.59
C LYS A 36 13.68 21.90 -1.62
N PHE A 37 14.20 21.34 -0.53
CA PHE A 37 14.66 19.95 -0.52
C PHE A 37 13.53 18.92 -0.65
N SER A 38 12.27 19.30 -0.46
CA SER A 38 11.10 18.45 -0.74
C SER A 38 11.07 17.95 -2.20
N TYR A 39 11.66 18.68 -3.15
CA TYR A 39 11.77 18.25 -4.55
C TYR A 39 12.69 17.05 -4.77
N ILE A 40 13.40 16.54 -3.74
CA ILE A 40 14.15 15.28 -3.83
C ILE A 40 13.27 14.12 -4.31
N PHE A 41 11.96 14.18 -4.03
CA PHE A 41 11.00 13.16 -4.44
C PHE A 41 10.54 13.28 -5.89
N GLU A 42 10.75 14.40 -6.58
CA GLU A 42 10.42 14.52 -8.01
C GLU A 42 11.34 13.64 -8.87
N GLY A 43 12.55 13.38 -8.40
CA GLY A 43 13.50 12.46 -9.03
C GLY A 43 13.20 10.98 -8.78
N ARG A 44 12.12 10.64 -8.06
CA ARG A 44 11.85 9.25 -7.64
C ARG A 44 11.74 8.28 -8.83
N PRO A 45 12.21 7.03 -8.67
CA PRO A 45 11.97 6.02 -9.69
C PRO A 45 10.49 5.73 -9.88
N LYS A 46 10.13 5.30 -11.10
CA LYS A 46 8.82 4.73 -11.39
C LYS A 46 8.61 3.35 -10.75
N THR A 47 9.67 2.54 -10.65
CA THR A 47 9.63 1.19 -10.06
C THR A 47 10.54 1.10 -8.83
N ASN A 48 10.25 0.21 -7.87
CA ASN A 48 11.07 0.04 -6.66
C ASN A 48 11.09 1.27 -5.71
N SER A 49 9.97 1.98 -5.58
CA SER A 49 9.82 3.13 -4.65
C SER A 49 10.22 2.81 -3.21
N GLY A 50 9.98 1.58 -2.74
CA GLY A 50 10.40 1.17 -1.40
C GLY A 50 11.92 1.15 -1.22
N VAL A 51 12.68 0.73 -2.24
CA VAL A 51 14.16 0.70 -2.23
C VAL A 51 14.70 2.12 -2.21
N PHE A 52 14.12 2.99 -3.02
CA PHE A 52 14.45 4.41 -3.04
C PHE A 52 14.24 5.06 -1.68
N MET A 53 13.03 4.93 -1.11
CA MET A 53 12.71 5.53 0.19
C MET A 53 13.61 5.00 1.31
N GLN A 54 13.82 3.69 1.39
CA GLN A 54 14.72 3.13 2.40
C GLN A 54 16.16 3.58 2.18
N SER A 55 16.64 3.76 0.95
CA SER A 55 17.97 4.28 0.71
C SER A 55 18.17 5.71 1.24
N LEU A 56 17.16 6.58 1.10
CA LEU A 56 17.23 7.94 1.65
C LEU A 56 17.25 7.91 3.19
N PHE A 57 16.37 7.11 3.78
CA PHE A 57 16.31 6.94 5.24
C PHE A 57 17.63 6.37 5.78
N LEU A 58 18.16 5.33 5.13
CA LEU A 58 19.38 4.65 5.54
C LEU A 58 20.59 5.58 5.48
N HIS A 59 20.68 6.44 4.45
CA HIS A 59 21.72 7.44 4.35
C HIS A 59 21.69 8.43 5.53
N CYS A 60 20.50 8.88 5.93
CA CYS A 60 20.32 9.74 7.11
C CYS A 60 20.63 9.01 8.43
N ILE A 61 20.25 7.73 8.55
CA ILE A 61 20.58 6.88 9.70
C ILE A 61 22.10 6.69 9.79
N GLY A 62 22.80 6.55 8.66
CA GLY A 62 24.26 6.46 8.60
C GLY A 62 24.93 7.70 9.20
N HIS A 63 24.46 8.89 8.84
CA HIS A 63 24.92 10.15 9.45
C HIS A 63 24.64 10.22 10.95
N MET A 64 23.41 9.91 11.36
CA MET A 64 22.99 9.92 12.78
C MET A 64 23.75 8.91 13.64
N THR A 65 24.15 7.77 13.08
CA THR A 65 24.81 6.67 13.81
C THR A 65 26.33 6.62 13.61
N SER A 66 26.89 7.61 12.91
CA SER A 66 28.33 7.77 12.70
C SER A 66 29.10 8.03 14.01
N GLN A 67 30.42 7.85 13.99
CA GLN A 67 31.31 8.13 15.13
C GLN A 67 31.68 9.62 15.26
N SER A 68 31.00 10.50 14.53
CA SER A 68 31.25 11.94 14.53
C SER A 68 30.69 12.62 15.78
N SER A 69 30.92 13.93 15.94
CA SER A 69 30.41 14.67 17.10
C SER A 69 28.87 14.73 17.11
N LEU A 70 28.28 14.89 18.30
CA LEU A 70 26.82 14.98 18.47
C LEU A 70 26.17 16.00 17.51
N LEU A 71 26.81 17.16 17.32
CA LEU A 71 26.30 18.22 16.44
C LEU A 71 26.37 17.85 14.94
N GLN A 72 27.36 17.06 14.54
CA GLN A 72 27.47 16.54 13.16
C GLN A 72 26.46 15.43 12.88
N ARG A 73 26.07 14.67 13.91
CA ARG A 73 25.06 13.60 13.81
C ARG A 73 23.63 14.13 13.83
N LEU A 74 23.42 15.28 14.49
CA LEU A 74 22.14 15.95 14.66
C LEU A 74 21.34 16.19 13.37
N PRO A 75 21.92 16.76 12.30
CA PRO A 75 21.17 17.02 11.08
C PRO A 75 20.73 15.71 10.37
N GLY A 76 21.39 14.59 10.63
CA GLY A 76 20.93 13.27 10.15
C GLY A 76 19.56 12.89 10.71
N LEU A 77 19.30 13.15 12.00
CA LEU A 77 17.97 12.91 12.59
C LEU A 77 16.92 13.89 12.03
N TYR A 78 17.28 15.16 11.88
CA TYR A 78 16.36 16.17 11.35
C TYR A 78 15.97 15.89 9.90
N CYS A 79 16.96 15.52 9.07
CA CYS A 79 16.72 15.11 7.69
C CYS A 79 15.83 13.87 7.62
N LEU A 80 16.10 12.86 8.45
CA LEU A 80 15.28 11.64 8.53
C LEU A 80 13.81 11.96 8.85
N TYR A 81 13.57 12.87 9.80
CA TYR A 81 12.22 13.31 10.16
C TYR A 81 11.53 14.06 9.01
N CYS A 82 12.21 15.04 8.40
CA CYS A 82 11.65 15.80 7.27
C CYS A 82 11.35 14.91 6.06
N LEU A 83 12.24 13.97 5.73
CA LEU A 83 12.01 13.01 4.65
C LEU A 83 10.78 12.15 4.90
N TYR A 84 10.49 11.78 6.15
CA TYR A 84 9.30 11.00 6.47
C TYR A 84 8.01 11.82 6.31
N GLU A 85 7.99 13.05 6.83
CA GLU A 85 6.79 13.91 6.80
C GLU A 85 6.51 14.47 5.40
N CYS A 86 7.54 14.73 4.58
CA CYS A 86 7.41 15.27 3.22
C CYS A 86 7.22 14.20 2.14
N GLN A 87 7.22 12.90 2.48
CA GLN A 87 7.17 11.87 1.45
C GLN A 87 5.83 11.88 0.69
N PRO A 88 5.84 11.65 -0.63
CA PRO A 88 4.63 11.73 -1.46
C PRO A 88 3.76 10.47 -1.43
N TYR A 89 4.04 9.50 -0.55
CA TYR A 89 3.44 8.17 -0.59
C TYR A 89 2.31 8.00 0.43
N LYS A 90 1.18 7.43 -0.02
CA LYS A 90 0.05 7.04 0.82
C LYS A 90 -0.29 5.57 0.56
N PRO A 91 -0.15 4.66 1.54
CA PRO A 91 0.34 4.90 2.91
C PRO A 91 1.84 5.24 2.95
N HIS A 92 2.26 5.96 4.00
CA HIS A 92 3.66 6.33 4.22
C HIS A 92 4.57 5.10 4.36
N TYR A 93 5.73 5.14 3.72
CA TYR A 93 6.81 4.19 3.98
C TYR A 93 7.38 4.42 5.38
N LYS A 94 7.38 3.35 6.18
CA LYS A 94 7.99 3.34 7.51
C LYS A 94 9.50 3.33 7.41
N ILE A 95 10.18 4.01 8.33
CA ILE A 95 11.63 4.00 8.45
C ILE A 95 12.06 2.64 9.01
N TYR A 96 12.81 1.86 8.23
CA TYR A 96 13.38 0.63 8.74
C TYR A 96 14.56 0.93 9.68
N LEU A 97 14.56 0.32 10.86
CA LEU A 97 15.69 0.36 11.78
C LEU A 97 16.08 -1.06 12.18
N SER A 98 17.36 -1.37 12.00
CA SER A 98 17.96 -2.59 12.54
C SER A 98 18.07 -2.53 14.06
N LEU A 99 18.23 -3.70 14.68
CA LEU A 99 18.46 -3.79 16.13
C LEU A 99 19.73 -3.03 16.56
N GLU A 100 20.75 -2.97 15.70
CA GLU A 100 21.99 -2.24 15.97
C GLU A 100 21.75 -0.72 15.90
N GLU A 101 21.09 -0.24 14.84
CA GLU A 101 20.76 1.17 14.67
C GLU A 101 19.81 1.66 15.77
N SER A 102 18.87 0.83 16.20
CA SER A 102 17.96 1.15 17.32
C SER A 102 18.72 1.36 18.63
N LYS A 103 19.77 0.58 18.89
CA LYS A 103 20.65 0.80 20.06
C LYS A 103 21.42 2.11 19.91
N LYS A 104 21.99 2.39 18.73
CA LYS A 104 22.71 3.64 18.46
C LYS A 104 21.80 4.87 18.55
N LEU A 105 20.54 4.76 18.13
CA LEU A 105 19.52 5.80 18.29
C LEU A 105 19.22 6.05 19.78
N LYS A 106 19.08 4.99 20.58
CA LYS A 106 18.91 5.12 22.03
C LYS A 106 20.10 5.85 22.66
N ASP A 107 21.33 5.46 22.32
CA ASP A 107 22.54 6.07 22.85
C ASP A 107 22.66 7.54 22.43
N PHE A 108 22.32 7.85 21.17
CA PHE A 108 22.23 9.22 20.64
C PHE A 108 21.24 10.09 21.43
N VAL A 109 20.05 9.57 21.75
CA VAL A 109 19.04 10.29 22.55
C VAL A 109 19.52 10.56 23.97
N ILE A 110 20.23 9.59 24.59
CA ILE A 110 20.81 9.76 25.93
C ILE A 110 21.90 10.84 25.90
N GLU A 111 22.79 10.79 24.91
CA GLU A 111 23.85 11.77 24.70
C GLU A 111 23.28 13.19 24.48
N ALA A 112 22.27 13.31 23.61
CA ALA A 112 21.59 14.59 23.35
C ALA A 112 20.96 15.18 24.60
N LYS A 113 20.32 14.34 25.43
CA LYS A 113 19.74 14.76 26.71
C LYS A 113 20.79 15.27 27.69
N GLN A 114 21.96 14.63 27.75
CA GLN A 114 23.08 15.06 28.61
C GLN A 114 23.69 16.40 28.17
N ASN A 115 23.66 16.69 26.86
CA ASN A 115 24.19 17.93 26.28
C ASN A 115 23.15 19.07 26.18
N GLY A 116 21.98 18.92 26.79
CA GLY A 116 20.94 19.97 26.83
C GLY A 116 20.11 20.12 25.55
N LEU A 117 20.20 19.18 24.60
CA LEU A 117 19.39 19.17 23.38
C LEU A 117 18.02 18.50 23.63
N ALA A 118 17.15 19.17 24.39
CA ALA A 118 15.85 18.64 24.81
C ALA A 118 14.90 18.29 23.64
N LEU A 119 15.09 18.92 22.49
CA LEU A 119 14.29 18.68 21.29
C LEU A 119 14.50 17.26 20.71
N VAL A 120 15.72 16.71 20.79
CA VAL A 120 16.03 15.39 20.22
C VAL A 120 15.20 14.28 20.87
N PRO A 121 15.17 14.13 22.22
CA PRO A 121 14.27 13.19 22.87
C PRO A 121 12.78 13.40 22.55
N ALA A 122 12.33 14.65 22.47
CA ALA A 122 10.94 14.98 22.15
C ALA A 122 10.57 14.55 20.72
N LEU A 123 11.46 14.82 19.77
CA LEU A 123 11.29 14.45 18.36
C LEU A 123 11.26 12.93 18.19
N VAL A 124 12.23 12.20 18.77
CA VAL A 124 12.25 10.73 18.68
C VAL A 124 11.03 10.10 19.33
N LYS A 125 10.57 10.64 20.47
CA LYS A 125 9.31 10.21 21.10
C LYS A 125 8.14 10.41 20.13
N ARG A 126 8.03 11.57 19.48
CA ARG A 126 6.98 11.84 18.48
C ARG A 126 7.02 10.86 17.31
N MET A 127 8.21 10.55 16.78
CA MET A 127 8.38 9.56 15.71
C MET A 127 7.93 8.15 16.12
N LEU A 128 8.16 7.77 17.39
CA LEU A 128 7.68 6.50 17.94
C LEU A 128 6.16 6.51 18.12
N ASP A 129 5.59 7.58 18.68
CA ASP A 129 4.15 7.72 18.94
C ASP A 129 3.34 7.73 17.63
N LYS A 130 3.86 8.35 16.56
CA LYS A 130 3.29 8.31 15.20
C LYS A 130 3.48 6.97 14.48
N GLY A 131 4.22 6.03 15.06
CA GLY A 131 4.47 4.72 14.45
C GLY A 131 5.31 4.77 13.17
N MET A 132 6.25 5.72 13.09
CA MET A 132 7.07 5.94 11.90
C MET A 132 8.07 4.81 11.62
N PHE A 133 8.47 4.07 12.66
CA PHE A 133 9.52 3.06 12.57
C PHE A 133 8.98 1.65 12.30
N LEU A 134 9.77 0.88 11.55
CA LEU A 134 9.67 -0.56 11.39
C LEU A 134 10.96 -1.20 11.90
N PHE A 135 10.87 -2.00 12.96
CA PHE A 135 12.05 -2.63 13.57
C PHE A 135 12.35 -3.97 12.90
N GLY A 136 13.61 -4.21 12.57
CA GLY A 136 14.08 -5.46 11.98
C GLY A 136 15.44 -5.90 12.49
N PHE A 137 15.85 -7.10 12.06
CA PHE A 137 17.09 -7.73 12.50
C PHE A 137 18.27 -7.49 11.54
N ILE A 138 18.01 -7.24 10.26
CA ILE A 138 19.03 -7.10 9.22
C ILE A 138 19.64 -5.70 9.34
N ASN A 139 20.96 -5.59 9.35
CA ASN A 139 21.64 -4.29 9.33
C ASN A 139 21.95 -3.93 7.87
N LEU A 140 21.29 -2.88 7.35
CA LEU A 140 21.39 -2.50 5.95
C LEU A 140 22.56 -1.54 5.68
N LEU A 141 23.21 -0.97 6.70
CA LEU A 141 24.33 -0.01 6.56
C LEU A 141 25.65 -0.60 6.02
N GLY A 142 25.67 -1.86 5.57
CA GLY A 142 26.84 -2.49 4.95
C GLY A 142 26.99 -2.17 3.46
N ASP A 143 28.16 -2.49 2.86
CA ASP A 143 28.54 -2.21 1.45
C ASP A 143 27.61 -2.81 0.36
N ASN A 144 26.46 -3.38 0.72
CA ASN A 144 25.59 -4.15 -0.17
C ASN A 144 24.11 -3.76 -0.05
N GLU A 145 23.81 -2.49 0.28
CA GLU A 145 22.46 -1.94 0.45
C GLU A 145 21.48 -2.38 -0.66
N ALA A 146 21.88 -2.28 -1.93
CA ALA A 146 21.03 -2.66 -3.06
C ALA A 146 20.78 -4.18 -3.12
N LYS A 147 21.81 -4.98 -2.85
CA LYS A 147 21.72 -6.44 -2.90
C LYS A 147 20.91 -7.00 -1.74
N GLU A 148 21.05 -6.45 -0.55
CA GLU A 148 20.31 -6.87 0.64
C GLU A 148 18.84 -6.46 0.58
N VAL A 149 18.54 -5.29 0.01
CA VAL A 149 17.15 -4.88 -0.24
C VAL A 149 16.51 -5.73 -1.35
N ASP A 150 17.24 -6.07 -2.42
CA ASP A 150 16.77 -7.02 -3.44
C ASP A 150 16.54 -8.42 -2.84
N GLU A 151 17.41 -8.89 -1.95
CA GLU A 151 17.23 -10.14 -1.21
C GLU A 151 16.01 -10.09 -0.27
N MET A 152 15.75 -8.95 0.36
CA MET A 152 14.55 -8.73 1.17
C MET A 152 13.27 -8.76 0.33
N ASN A 153 13.24 -8.04 -0.81
CA ASN A 153 12.12 -8.08 -1.75
C ASN A 153 11.90 -9.50 -2.28
N ALA A 154 12.97 -10.21 -2.64
CA ALA A 154 12.90 -11.61 -3.07
C ALA A 154 12.34 -12.52 -1.96
N SER A 155 12.69 -12.28 -0.70
CA SER A 155 12.18 -13.04 0.45
C SER A 155 10.68 -12.77 0.70
N GLN A 156 10.24 -11.52 0.59
CA GLN A 156 8.82 -11.16 0.67
C GLN A 156 8.03 -11.75 -0.50
N ASN A 157 8.54 -11.65 -1.72
CA ASN A 157 7.92 -12.25 -2.91
C ASN A 157 7.82 -13.77 -2.79
N LYS A 158 8.83 -14.44 -2.20
CA LYS A 158 8.76 -15.87 -1.87
C LYS A 158 7.64 -16.20 -0.87
N ARG A 159 7.42 -15.35 0.14
CA ARG A 159 6.34 -15.54 1.13
C ARG A 159 4.97 -15.34 0.51
N VAL A 160 4.81 -14.30 -0.32
CA VAL A 160 3.58 -14.05 -1.09
C VAL A 160 3.30 -15.24 -2.01
N LYS A 161 4.31 -15.69 -2.77
CA LYS A 161 4.20 -16.86 -3.63
C LYS A 161 3.80 -18.10 -2.84
N PHE A 162 4.44 -18.39 -1.71
CA PHE A 162 4.08 -19.52 -0.86
C PHE A 162 2.65 -19.42 -0.31
N ALA A 163 2.19 -18.22 0.06
CA ALA A 163 0.83 -18.01 0.51
C ALA A 163 -0.19 -18.23 -0.63
N CYS A 164 0.12 -17.74 -1.84
CA CYS A 164 -0.66 -18.01 -3.05
C CYS A 164 -0.69 -19.51 -3.34
N ASP A 165 0.47 -20.17 -3.43
CA ASP A 165 0.57 -21.61 -3.66
C ASP A 165 -0.25 -22.40 -2.64
N LYS A 166 -0.22 -22.00 -1.36
CA LYS A 166 -1.01 -22.64 -0.29
C LYS A 166 -2.51 -22.35 -0.40
N LEU A 167 -2.90 -21.14 -0.81
CA LEU A 167 -4.29 -20.77 -1.07
C LEU A 167 -4.86 -21.59 -2.23
N PHE A 168 -4.10 -21.72 -3.32
CA PHE A 168 -4.50 -22.48 -4.51
C PHE A 168 -4.36 -24.01 -4.34
N ALA A 169 -3.49 -24.48 -3.45
CA ALA A 169 -3.45 -25.88 -3.03
C ALA A 169 -4.67 -26.28 -2.16
N ASN A 170 -5.50 -25.33 -1.74
CA ASN A 170 -6.76 -25.63 -1.08
C ASN A 170 -7.74 -26.22 -2.10
N THR A 171 -7.93 -27.54 -2.04
CA THR A 171 -8.76 -28.31 -2.98
C THR A 171 -10.20 -27.80 -3.09
N GLN A 172 -10.73 -27.18 -2.03
CA GLN A 172 -12.09 -26.66 -2.01
C GLN A 172 -12.23 -25.33 -2.76
N ILE A 173 -11.21 -24.46 -2.77
CA ILE A 173 -11.28 -23.21 -3.53
C ILE A 173 -11.05 -23.46 -5.02
N GLY A 174 -10.13 -24.38 -5.34
CA GLY A 174 -9.90 -24.85 -6.70
C GLY A 174 -11.17 -25.42 -7.33
N SER A 175 -11.97 -26.20 -6.58
CA SER A 175 -13.24 -26.71 -7.12
C SER A 175 -14.20 -25.58 -7.50
N TYR A 176 -14.35 -24.55 -6.68
CA TYR A 176 -15.25 -23.43 -7.01
C TYR A 176 -14.75 -22.58 -8.18
N MET A 177 -13.44 -22.38 -8.30
CA MET A 177 -12.86 -21.61 -9.40
C MET A 177 -13.07 -22.26 -10.77
N HIS A 178 -13.12 -23.59 -10.82
CA HIS A 178 -13.32 -24.34 -12.07
C HIS A 178 -14.77 -24.75 -12.32
N THR A 179 -15.70 -24.45 -11.40
CA THR A 179 -17.12 -24.75 -11.57
C THR A 179 -17.76 -23.82 -12.61
N ASP A 180 -18.26 -24.43 -13.68
CA ASP A 180 -19.22 -23.84 -14.61
C ASP A 180 -20.63 -24.06 -14.07
N LEU A 181 -21.18 -23.00 -13.49
CA LEU A 181 -22.49 -23.03 -12.85
C LEU A 181 -23.63 -23.15 -13.88
N GLY A 182 -23.40 -22.74 -15.13
CA GLY A 182 -24.36 -22.91 -16.23
C GLY A 182 -24.51 -24.38 -16.62
N VAL A 183 -23.41 -25.13 -16.62
CA VAL A 183 -23.41 -26.58 -16.82
C VAL A 183 -24.00 -27.31 -15.61
N GLU A 184 -23.62 -26.92 -14.39
CA GLU A 184 -24.10 -27.58 -13.16
C GLU A 184 -25.62 -27.45 -12.97
N PHE A 185 -26.19 -26.30 -13.34
CA PHE A 185 -27.64 -26.11 -13.33
C PHE A 185 -28.36 -26.58 -14.59
N GLU A 186 -27.64 -27.05 -15.61
CA GLU A 186 -28.20 -27.30 -16.94
C GLU A 186 -29.08 -26.12 -17.42
N LEU A 187 -28.49 -24.92 -17.43
CA LEU A 187 -29.23 -23.66 -17.61
C LEU A 187 -30.15 -23.68 -18.85
N ASP A 188 -29.72 -24.30 -19.95
CA ASP A 188 -30.51 -24.46 -21.16
C ASP A 188 -31.78 -25.30 -20.95
N SER A 189 -31.67 -26.37 -20.16
CA SER A 189 -32.82 -27.20 -19.74
C SER A 189 -33.80 -26.38 -18.92
N ILE A 190 -33.31 -25.60 -17.95
CA ILE A 190 -34.16 -24.76 -17.08
C ILE A 190 -34.85 -23.66 -17.89
N LYS A 191 -34.14 -22.99 -18.80
CA LYS A 191 -34.72 -21.96 -19.67
C LYS A 191 -35.83 -22.54 -20.53
N LYS A 192 -35.58 -23.67 -21.18
CA LYS A 192 -36.56 -24.36 -21.99
C LYS A 192 -37.80 -24.73 -21.17
N LEU A 193 -37.61 -25.36 -20.01
CA LEU A 193 -38.72 -25.77 -19.15
C LEU A 193 -39.52 -24.57 -18.63
N SER A 194 -38.84 -23.48 -18.28
CA SER A 194 -39.49 -22.25 -17.82
C SER A 194 -40.31 -21.59 -18.93
N MET A 195 -39.85 -21.62 -20.19
CA MET A 195 -40.60 -21.13 -21.34
C MET A 195 -41.82 -22.01 -21.64
N ASP A 196 -41.65 -23.33 -21.62
CA ASP A 196 -42.73 -24.27 -21.90
C ASP A 196 -43.82 -24.17 -20.82
N TYR A 197 -43.43 -24.03 -19.55
CA TYR A 197 -44.35 -23.78 -18.45
C TYR A 197 -45.13 -22.47 -18.62
N ALA A 198 -44.46 -21.37 -19.02
CA ALA A 198 -45.12 -20.09 -19.26
C ALA A 198 -46.17 -20.19 -20.39
N LYS A 199 -45.82 -20.85 -21.51
CA LYS A 199 -46.75 -21.09 -22.62
C LYS A 199 -47.94 -21.97 -22.21
N ALA A 200 -47.69 -23.03 -21.46
CA ALA A 200 -48.75 -23.92 -20.96
C ALA A 200 -49.70 -23.17 -20.03
N LYS A 201 -49.16 -22.30 -19.17
CA LYS A 201 -49.90 -21.46 -18.23
C LYS A 201 -50.79 -20.44 -18.95
N GLU A 202 -50.26 -19.76 -19.98
CA GLU A 202 -51.04 -18.86 -20.85
C GLU A 202 -52.16 -19.62 -21.57
N SER A 203 -51.86 -20.79 -22.12
CA SER A 203 -52.83 -21.61 -22.87
C SER A 203 -53.97 -22.10 -21.96
N ALA A 204 -53.65 -22.60 -20.77
CA ALA A 204 -54.64 -23.04 -19.78
C ALA A 204 -55.54 -21.89 -19.31
N PHE A 205 -54.98 -20.69 -19.13
CA PHE A 205 -55.77 -19.52 -18.76
C PHE A 205 -56.68 -19.07 -19.91
N ALA A 206 -56.19 -19.06 -21.15
CA ALA A 206 -56.99 -18.73 -22.32
C ALA A 206 -58.18 -19.69 -22.49
N GLU A 207 -57.97 -20.99 -22.28
CA GLU A 207 -59.03 -22.01 -22.32
C GLU A 207 -60.05 -21.81 -21.19
N ALA A 208 -59.59 -21.60 -19.95
CA ALA A 208 -60.47 -21.36 -18.81
C ALA A 208 -61.32 -20.08 -18.98
N SER A 209 -60.77 -19.03 -19.59
CA SER A 209 -61.48 -17.76 -19.85
C SER A 209 -62.66 -17.86 -20.81
N GLN A 210 -62.73 -18.93 -21.60
CA GLN A 210 -63.87 -19.19 -22.48
C GLN A 210 -65.07 -19.80 -21.74
N THR A 211 -64.85 -20.39 -20.56
CA THR A 211 -65.86 -21.17 -19.84
C THR A 211 -66.24 -20.57 -18.48
N VAL A 212 -65.34 -19.81 -17.83
CA VAL A 212 -65.55 -19.23 -16.50
C VAL A 212 -64.96 -17.82 -16.45
N ASP A 213 -65.49 -16.94 -15.59
CA ASP A 213 -64.87 -15.64 -15.31
C ASP A 213 -63.55 -15.84 -14.52
N VAL A 214 -62.46 -15.25 -15.03
CA VAL A 214 -61.08 -15.46 -14.56
C VAL A 214 -60.42 -14.16 -14.10
N GLU A 215 -61.17 -13.07 -13.91
CA GLU A 215 -60.62 -11.78 -13.46
C GLU A 215 -59.79 -11.89 -12.17
N ASP A 216 -60.30 -12.61 -11.17
CA ASP A 216 -59.62 -12.83 -9.89
C ASP A 216 -58.28 -13.58 -10.03
N ALA A 217 -58.11 -14.34 -11.13
CA ALA A 217 -56.93 -15.16 -11.40
C ALA A 217 -55.94 -14.51 -12.38
N LYS A 218 -56.17 -13.28 -12.85
CA LYS A 218 -55.20 -12.57 -13.72
C LYS A 218 -53.82 -12.41 -13.09
N HIS A 219 -53.77 -12.27 -11.76
CA HIS A 219 -52.51 -12.20 -11.01
C HIS A 219 -51.63 -13.45 -11.21
N ILE A 220 -52.22 -14.59 -11.57
CA ILE A 220 -51.48 -15.82 -11.84
C ILE A 220 -50.57 -15.62 -13.06
N LEU A 221 -50.98 -14.88 -14.10
CA LEU A 221 -50.12 -14.62 -15.27
C LEU A 221 -49.01 -13.60 -15.02
N GLN A 222 -49.06 -12.84 -13.93
CA GLN A 222 -48.07 -11.80 -13.64
C GLN A 222 -46.79 -12.41 -13.07
N ASN A 223 -45.87 -12.80 -13.96
CA ASN A 223 -44.49 -13.09 -13.61
C ASN A 223 -43.59 -12.10 -14.33
N ASP A 224 -42.94 -11.19 -13.58
CA ASP A 224 -42.02 -10.19 -14.15
C ASP A 224 -40.79 -10.80 -14.85
N LYS A 225 -40.36 -11.99 -14.42
CA LYS A 225 -39.21 -12.73 -15.00
C LYS A 225 -39.44 -14.23 -14.93
N LEU A 226 -38.97 -14.95 -15.96
CA LEU A 226 -38.96 -16.41 -15.96
C LEU A 226 -37.92 -16.93 -14.97
N LEU A 227 -38.11 -18.16 -14.47
CA LEU A 227 -37.13 -18.79 -13.59
C LEU A 227 -35.79 -18.95 -14.29
N GLY A 228 -35.82 -19.33 -15.59
CA GLY A 228 -34.62 -19.43 -16.42
C GLY A 228 -33.83 -18.12 -16.50
N ASP A 229 -34.51 -16.97 -16.60
CA ASP A 229 -33.87 -15.65 -16.65
C ASP A 229 -33.19 -15.31 -15.31
N LYS A 230 -33.83 -15.67 -14.18
CA LYS A 230 -33.26 -15.46 -12.84
C LYS A 230 -32.02 -16.32 -12.60
N VAL A 231 -32.04 -17.58 -13.04
CA VAL A 231 -30.87 -18.48 -12.92
C VAL A 231 -29.75 -17.99 -13.84
N GLU A 232 -30.07 -17.50 -15.04
CA GLU A 232 -29.08 -16.88 -15.92
C GLU A 232 -28.41 -15.65 -15.29
N GLU A 233 -29.16 -14.79 -14.60
CA GLU A 233 -28.58 -13.65 -13.88
C GLU A 233 -27.59 -14.10 -12.80
N ILE A 234 -27.91 -15.17 -12.06
CA ILE A 234 -27.01 -15.76 -11.05
C ILE A 234 -25.73 -16.31 -11.69
N VAL A 235 -25.85 -17.01 -12.83
CA VAL A 235 -24.68 -17.54 -13.56
C VAL A 235 -23.79 -16.39 -14.06
N LYS A 236 -24.38 -15.32 -14.61
CA LYS A 236 -23.62 -14.13 -15.06
C LYS A 236 -22.91 -13.42 -13.91
N GLU A 237 -23.58 -13.25 -12.77
CA GLU A 237 -22.99 -12.65 -11.58
C GLU A 237 -21.82 -13.50 -11.06
N TRP A 238 -21.97 -14.82 -11.02
CA TRP A 238 -20.91 -15.74 -10.64
C TRP A 238 -19.69 -15.65 -11.57
N ASP A 239 -19.92 -15.60 -12.89
CA ASP A 239 -18.84 -15.46 -13.85
C ASP A 239 -18.14 -14.09 -13.74
N ALA A 240 -18.88 -13.01 -13.47
CA ALA A 240 -18.31 -11.69 -13.23
C ALA A 240 -17.43 -11.65 -11.97
N GLN A 241 -17.87 -12.28 -10.88
CA GLN A 241 -17.09 -12.37 -9.64
C GLN A 241 -15.82 -13.19 -9.82
N LYS A 242 -15.86 -14.28 -10.59
CA LYS A 242 -14.67 -15.06 -10.95
C LYS A 242 -13.69 -14.23 -11.78
N GLU A 243 -14.18 -13.48 -12.77
CA GLU A 243 -13.34 -12.62 -13.60
C GLU A 243 -12.67 -11.51 -12.78
N GLU A 244 -13.40 -10.85 -11.87
CA GLU A 244 -12.83 -9.86 -10.96
C GLU A 244 -11.76 -10.47 -10.05
N PHE A 245 -11.99 -11.70 -9.57
CA PHE A 245 -11.01 -12.45 -8.78
C PHE A 245 -9.73 -12.73 -9.60
N TYR A 246 -9.86 -13.14 -10.86
CA TYR A 246 -8.71 -13.35 -11.75
C TYR A 246 -7.94 -12.06 -12.02
N GLN A 247 -8.63 -10.94 -12.28
CA GLN A 247 -7.99 -9.63 -12.50
C GLN A 247 -7.21 -9.15 -11.26
N LYS A 248 -7.77 -9.32 -10.06
CA LYS A 248 -7.11 -8.92 -8.81
C LYS A 248 -5.93 -9.80 -8.43
N THR A 249 -5.96 -11.08 -8.81
CA THR A 249 -4.93 -12.06 -8.42
C THR A 249 -3.89 -12.32 -9.51
N GLY A 250 -4.13 -11.86 -10.75
CA GLY A 250 -3.25 -12.09 -11.90
C GLY A 250 -3.21 -13.55 -12.38
N VAL A 251 -4.12 -14.39 -11.89
CA VAL A 251 -4.16 -15.82 -12.23
C VAL A 251 -5.01 -16.01 -13.48
N SER A 252 -4.42 -16.54 -14.55
CA SER A 252 -5.14 -16.85 -15.79
C SER A 252 -6.11 -18.04 -15.59
N PRO A 253 -7.28 -18.05 -16.24
CA PRO A 253 -8.17 -19.23 -16.32
C PRO A 253 -7.49 -20.45 -16.97
N HIS A 254 -6.45 -20.22 -17.77
CA HIS A 254 -5.61 -21.25 -18.39
C HIS A 254 -4.12 -20.94 -18.13
N ASP A 255 -3.50 -21.83 -17.35
CA ASP A 255 -2.08 -21.98 -17.09
C ASP A 255 -1.31 -20.98 -16.20
N GLU A 256 -0.55 -21.64 -15.32
CA GLU A 256 0.80 -21.32 -14.82
C GLU A 256 1.16 -19.83 -14.68
N LEU A 257 1.00 -19.35 -13.44
CA LEU A 257 1.91 -18.44 -12.73
C LEU A 257 2.65 -17.41 -13.62
N ALA A 258 1.90 -16.49 -14.24
CA ALA A 258 2.46 -15.23 -14.73
C ALA A 258 2.06 -14.13 -13.75
N VAL A 259 3.03 -13.68 -12.96
CA VAL A 259 2.90 -12.56 -12.01
C VAL A 259 2.64 -11.28 -12.81
N VAL A 260 1.56 -10.57 -12.48
CA VAL A 260 1.29 -9.22 -12.98
C VAL A 260 1.43 -8.24 -11.83
N ASP A 261 2.37 -7.30 -11.98
CA ASP A 261 2.54 -6.12 -11.14
C ASP A 261 1.46 -5.08 -11.53
N ASN A 262 0.67 -4.61 -10.56
CA ASN A 262 -0.27 -3.50 -10.75
C ASN A 262 0.29 -2.22 -10.12
N ASP A 263 0.56 -1.22 -10.95
CA ASP A 263 0.81 0.19 -10.59
C ASP A 263 -0.42 1.01 -11.00
N GLU A 264 -1.10 1.64 -10.04
CA GLU A 264 -2.05 2.73 -10.32
C GLU A 264 -1.46 4.05 -9.83
N SER A 265 -1.17 4.95 -10.78
CA SER A 265 -0.74 6.31 -10.58
C SER A 265 -1.94 7.24 -10.36
N GLY A 266 -2.09 7.80 -9.15
CA GLY A 266 -2.97 8.93 -8.87
C GLY A 266 -2.20 10.25 -8.86
N GLU A 267 -2.63 11.21 -9.68
CA GLU A 267 -2.19 12.61 -9.61
C GLU A 267 -2.62 13.23 -8.28
N PHE A 268 -1.74 14.03 -7.66
CA PHE A 268 -2.08 14.81 -6.46
C PHE A 268 -1.64 16.27 -6.58
N HIS A 269 -2.56 17.14 -6.20
CA HIS A 269 -2.39 18.58 -5.99
C HIS A 269 -1.76 18.88 -4.62
N ASP A 270 -1.04 20.01 -4.59
CA ASP A 270 -0.13 20.48 -3.55
C ASP A 270 -0.79 21.59 -2.72
N GLU A 271 -1.13 21.33 -1.45
CA GLU A 271 -1.64 22.36 -0.51
C GLU A 271 -1.14 22.23 0.95
N ASN A 272 -0.24 21.31 1.30
CA ASN A 272 0.02 20.95 2.71
C ASN A 272 1.43 21.22 3.27
N GLU A 273 2.32 21.96 2.58
CA GLU A 273 3.67 22.23 3.10
C GLU A 273 3.70 23.06 4.40
N THR A 274 2.61 23.75 4.77
CA THR A 274 2.61 24.69 5.92
C THR A 274 2.09 24.07 7.23
N ASP A 275 1.01 23.28 7.19
CA ASP A 275 0.32 22.83 8.41
C ASP A 275 1.11 21.81 9.25
N ALA A 276 1.98 21.00 8.66
CA ALA A 276 2.67 19.93 9.39
C ALA A 276 3.79 20.43 10.32
N PHE A 277 4.36 21.60 10.03
CA PHE A 277 5.55 22.11 10.73
C PHE A 277 5.24 23.09 11.86
N ASP A 278 4.05 23.70 11.88
CA ASP A 278 3.66 24.68 12.90
C ASP A 278 3.38 24.01 14.26
N GLU A 279 3.02 22.73 14.27
CA GLU A 279 2.84 21.93 15.49
C GLU A 279 4.16 21.63 16.23
N LEU A 280 5.33 21.75 15.60
CA LEU A 280 6.62 21.55 16.28
C LEU A 280 7.06 22.76 17.11
N GLU A 281 6.70 23.98 16.68
CA GLU A 281 6.96 25.20 17.44
C GLU A 281 6.08 25.29 18.70
N GLN A 282 4.85 24.75 18.66
CA GLN A 282 3.97 24.70 19.82
C GLN A 282 4.50 23.79 20.95
N LEU A 283 5.21 22.70 20.62
CA LEU A 283 5.82 21.78 21.60
C LEU A 283 7.07 22.33 22.28
N LEU A 284 7.62 23.45 21.80
CA LEU A 284 8.74 24.16 22.43
C LEU A 284 8.28 25.30 23.36
N LEU A 285 6.97 25.57 23.40
CA LEU A 285 6.35 26.58 24.26
C LEU A 285 5.69 25.99 25.53
N GLU A 286 5.62 24.66 25.66
CA GLU A 286 5.24 23.92 26.88
C GLU A 286 6.46 23.34 27.61
#